data_AF-A0A0Q4SSC0-F1
#
_entry.id   AF-A0A0Q4SSC0-F1
#
_cell.length_a   1.000
_cell.length_b   1.000
_cell.length_c   1.000
_cell.angle_alpha   90.00
_cell.angle_beta   90.00
_cell.angle_gamma   90.00
#
_symmetry.space_group_name_H-M   'P 1'
#
loop_
_entity.id
_entity.type
_entity.pdbx_description
1 polymer ?
#
loop_
_entity_poly.entity_id
_entity_poly.type
_entity_poly.pdbx_seq_one_letter_code
_entity_poly.pdbx_strand_id
1 'polypeptide(L)'
;MINVTCAIILKDKKILVAQRSEKMKSPLKWEFPGGKLEFNESEIDCIKREIKEEININIEVLQKLSNNIHDYGTFKINLIPFLVQYISGEIKLAEHKDYRLLERSQLSNLDWAEADLPIVEEFLKLEI
;
A
#
# COMPACT_ATOMS: atom_id res chain seq x y z
N MET A 1 3.07 16.90 -9.46
CA MET A 1 2.26 15.72 -9.13
C MET A 1 3.21 14.55 -9.02
N ILE A 2 3.10 13.74 -7.97
CA ILE A 2 4.00 12.62 -7.69
C ILE A 2 3.20 11.33 -7.91
N ASN A 3 3.74 10.39 -8.68
CA ASN A 3 3.14 9.06 -8.84
C ASN A 3 3.67 8.14 -7.74
N VAL A 4 2.75 7.49 -7.03
CA VAL A 4 3.05 6.59 -5.92
C VAL A 4 2.26 5.32 -6.15
N THR A 5 2.91 4.16 -6.09
CA THR A 5 2.23 2.86 -6.13
C THR A 5 1.98 2.38 -4.71
N CYS A 6 0.91 1.62 -4.50
CA CYS A 6 0.66 0.95 -3.22
C CYS A 6 0.07 -0.45 -3.44
N ALA A 7 0.35 -1.38 -2.53
CA ALA A 7 -0.06 -2.77 -2.65
C ALA A 7 -1.08 -3.16 -1.59
N ILE A 8 -2.22 -3.66 -2.06
CA ILE A 8 -3.17 -4.40 -1.23
C ILE A 8 -2.74 -5.87 -1.28
N ILE A 9 -1.95 -6.30 -0.31
CA ILE A 9 -1.28 -7.60 -0.33
C ILE A 9 -2.18 -8.66 0.32
N LEU A 10 -2.63 -9.62 -0.48
CA LEU A 10 -3.36 -10.80 -0.03
C LEU A 10 -2.39 -11.89 0.45
N LYS A 11 -2.54 -12.31 1.71
CA LYS A 11 -1.82 -13.43 2.31
C LYS A 11 -2.77 -14.22 3.20
N ASP A 12 -3.05 -15.47 2.83
CA ASP A 12 -3.91 -16.38 3.60
C ASP A 12 -5.28 -15.77 3.99
N LYS A 13 -5.96 -15.14 3.02
CA LYS A 13 -7.23 -14.39 3.19
C LYS A 13 -7.15 -13.14 4.08
N LYS A 14 -5.94 -12.74 4.50
CA LYS A 14 -5.68 -11.52 5.24
C LYS A 14 -4.99 -10.49 4.35
N ILE A 15 -5.10 -9.25 4.76
CA ILE A 15 -4.53 -8.08 4.10
C ILE A 15 -3.37 -7.60 4.93
N LEU A 16 -2.20 -7.44 4.31
CA LEU A 16 -1.07 -6.80 4.95
C LEU A 16 -1.26 -5.28 4.90
N VAL A 17 -1.20 -4.66 6.07
CA VAL A 17 -1.18 -3.20 6.24
C VAL A 17 0.06 -2.82 7.03
N ALA A 18 0.62 -1.66 6.73
CA ALA A 18 1.81 -1.14 7.41
C ALA A 18 1.46 0.11 8.22
N GLN A 19 2.14 0.30 9.35
CA GLN A 19 2.02 1.51 10.16
C GLN A 19 3.20 2.44 9.87
N ARG A 20 2.88 3.67 9.50
CA ARG A 20 3.85 4.72 9.23
C ARG A 20 4.67 5.02 10.49
N SER A 21 5.98 5.17 10.35
CA SER A 21 6.83 5.55 11.47
C SER A 21 6.66 7.00 11.89
N GLU A 22 7.19 7.38 13.05
CA GLU A 22 7.13 8.75 13.56
C GLU A 22 7.83 9.77 12.65
N LYS A 23 8.72 9.30 11.76
CA LYS A 23 9.51 10.14 10.84
C LYS A 23 8.81 10.34 9.50
N MET A 24 7.79 9.55 9.19
CA MET A 24 7.03 9.67 7.95
C MET A 24 6.01 10.81 8.03
N LYS A 25 5.56 11.31 6.87
CA LYS A 25 4.37 12.17 6.82
C LYS A 25 3.19 11.43 7.45
N SER A 26 2.24 12.10 8.10
CA SER A 26 1.10 11.45 8.75
C SER A 26 1.52 10.28 9.68
N PRO A 27 2.33 10.56 10.71
CA PRO A 27 2.97 9.53 11.53
C PRO A 27 1.93 8.67 12.26
N LEU A 28 2.27 7.39 12.49
CA LEU A 28 1.47 6.39 13.21
C LEU A 28 0.13 5.98 12.56
N LYS A 29 -0.24 6.60 11.43
CA LYS A 29 -1.38 6.15 10.62
C LYS A 29 -1.05 4.85 9.87
N TRP A 30 -2.10 4.11 9.52
CA TRP A 30 -2.01 2.90 8.71
C TRP A 30 -2.11 3.20 7.23
N GLU A 31 -1.43 2.40 6.41
CA GLU A 31 -1.41 2.53 4.96
C GLU A 31 -1.24 1.18 4.26
N PHE A 32 -1.46 1.19 2.95
CA PHE A 32 -0.98 0.14 2.07
C PHE A 32 0.49 0.42 1.72
N PRO A 33 1.42 -0.53 1.92
CA PRO A 33 2.84 -0.31 1.65
C PRO A 33 3.10 -0.08 0.15
N GLY A 34 4.20 0.58 -0.16
CA GLY A 34 4.55 0.98 -1.52
C GLY A 34 5.23 2.35 -1.54
N GLY A 35 5.61 2.80 -2.72
CA GLY A 35 6.44 3.98 -2.83
C GLY A 35 6.41 4.66 -4.18
N LYS A 36 7.39 5.52 -4.42
CA LYS A 36 7.37 6.45 -5.55
C LYS A 36 7.83 5.74 -6.82
N LEU A 37 7.16 6.07 -7.91
CA LEU A 37 7.60 5.65 -9.24
C LEU A 37 8.89 6.38 -9.62
N GLU A 38 9.92 5.62 -10.00
CA GLU A 38 11.18 6.17 -10.50
C GLU A 38 11.14 6.50 -11.99
N PHE A 39 12.15 7.25 -12.46
CA PHE A 39 12.25 7.61 -13.87
C PHE A 39 12.50 6.37 -14.74
N ASN A 40 11.73 6.21 -15.81
CA ASN A 40 11.74 5.05 -16.71
C ASN A 40 11.37 3.70 -16.06
N GLU A 41 10.79 3.71 -14.87
CA GLU A 41 10.27 2.51 -14.21
C GLU A 41 8.80 2.28 -14.58
N SER A 42 8.41 1.01 -14.77
CA SER A 42 6.99 0.67 -14.93
C SER A 42 6.29 0.64 -13.57
N GLU A 43 4.99 0.91 -13.52
CA GLU A 43 4.25 0.86 -12.25
C GLU A 43 4.31 -0.53 -11.59
N ILE A 44 4.36 -1.60 -12.38
CA ILE A 44 4.46 -2.99 -11.90
C ILE A 44 5.85 -3.27 -11.33
N ASP A 45 6.90 -2.81 -11.99
CA ASP A 45 8.27 -2.98 -11.50
C ASP A 45 8.49 -2.18 -10.22
N CYS A 46 7.96 -0.95 -10.19
CA CYS A 46 7.95 -0.08 -9.01
C CYS A 46 7.33 -0.78 -7.81
N ILE A 47 6.08 -1.25 -7.90
CA ILE A 47 5.44 -1.84 -6.73
C ILE A 47 6.15 -3.12 -6.27
N LYS A 48 6.70 -3.92 -7.19
CA LYS A 48 7.50 -5.10 -6.82
C LYS A 48 8.78 -4.72 -6.10
N ARG A 49 9.49 -3.69 -6.56
CA ARG A 49 10.71 -3.17 -5.94
C ARG A 49 10.42 -2.60 -4.55
N GLU A 50 9.45 -1.70 -4.46
CA GLU A 50 9.07 -1.03 -3.20
C GLU A 50 8.65 -2.05 -2.14
N ILE A 51 7.78 -3.01 -2.47
CA ILE A 51 7.38 -4.05 -1.51
C ILE A 51 8.56 -4.95 -1.11
N LYS A 52 9.50 -5.17 -2.03
CA LYS A 52 10.71 -5.92 -1.71
C LYS A 52 11.61 -5.16 -0.75
N GLU A 53 11.77 -3.86 -0.94
CA GLU A 53 12.63 -2.99 -0.12
C GLU A 53 12.02 -2.72 1.26
N GLU A 54 10.73 -2.39 1.32
CA GLU A 54 10.07 -1.97 2.56
C GLU A 54 9.65 -3.14 3.45
N ILE A 55 9.21 -4.25 2.85
CA ILE A 55 8.54 -5.37 3.55
C ILE A 55 9.30 -6.70 3.39
N ASN A 56 10.31 -6.78 2.50
CA ASN A 56 11.15 -7.96 2.26
C ASN A 56 10.39 -9.20 1.73
N ILE A 57 9.36 -8.99 0.91
CA ILE A 57 8.56 -10.09 0.33
C ILE A 57 8.47 -9.97 -1.20
N ASN A 58 8.20 -11.10 -1.85
CA ASN A 58 7.92 -11.16 -3.28
C ASN A 58 6.41 -11.25 -3.49
N ILE A 59 5.91 -10.48 -4.46
CA ILE A 59 4.49 -10.37 -4.77
C ILE A 59 4.21 -10.58 -6.26
N GLU A 60 3.00 -10.97 -6.58
CA GLU A 60 2.47 -11.04 -7.94
C GLU A 60 1.27 -10.10 -8.09
N VAL A 61 1.26 -9.28 -9.15
CA VAL A 61 0.17 -8.34 -9.40
C VAL A 61 -1.02 -9.09 -10.00
N LEU A 62 -2.18 -8.98 -9.35
CA LEU A 62 -3.42 -9.57 -9.84
C LEU A 62 -4.21 -8.59 -10.71
N GLN A 63 -4.39 -7.36 -10.20
CA GLN A 63 -5.09 -6.29 -10.92
C GLN A 63 -4.69 -4.91 -10.41
N LYS A 64 -4.87 -3.91 -11.27
CA LYS A 64 -4.78 -2.49 -10.93
C LYS A 64 -6.16 -1.97 -10.55
N LEU A 65 -6.26 -1.19 -9.47
CA LEU A 65 -7.49 -0.52 -9.05
C LEU A 65 -7.51 0.94 -9.51
N SER A 66 -8.60 1.65 -9.19
CA SER A 66 -8.75 3.06 -9.55
C SER A 66 -7.70 3.91 -8.87
N ASN A 67 -7.06 4.80 -9.63
CA ASN A 67 -6.14 5.76 -9.05
C ASN A 67 -6.86 6.72 -8.09
N ASN A 68 -6.20 7.10 -7.01
CA ASN A 68 -6.67 8.14 -6.11
C ASN A 68 -5.75 9.36 -6.17
N ILE A 69 -6.27 10.50 -6.61
CA ILE A 69 -5.52 11.77 -6.58
C ILE A 69 -5.83 12.47 -5.26
N HIS A 70 -4.80 12.65 -4.44
CA HIS A 70 -4.91 13.34 -3.16
C HIS A 70 -4.09 14.63 -3.17
N ASP A 71 -4.73 15.73 -2.77
CA ASP A 71 -4.14 17.08 -2.73
C ASP A 71 -3.85 17.48 -1.28
N TYR A 72 -2.57 17.50 -0.92
CA TYR A 72 -2.09 17.97 0.39
C TYR A 72 -1.93 19.50 0.43
N GLY A 73 -2.43 20.23 -0.56
CA GLY A 73 -2.33 21.68 -0.74
C GLY A 73 -0.95 22.14 -1.22
N THR A 74 0.12 21.61 -0.62
CA THR A 74 1.52 21.92 -0.99
C THR A 74 2.05 21.02 -2.12
N PHE A 75 1.52 19.80 -2.21
CA PHE A 75 1.83 18.85 -3.27
C PHE A 75 0.64 17.93 -3.53
N LYS A 76 0.60 17.36 -4.73
CA LYS A 76 -0.41 16.38 -5.15
C LYS A 76 0.24 15.03 -5.39
N ILE A 77 -0.38 13.97 -4.89
CA ILE A 77 -0.02 12.60 -5.24
C ILE A 77 -1.11 11.97 -6.11
N ASN A 78 -0.68 11.13 -7.03
CA ASN A 78 -1.52 10.19 -7.76
C ASN A 78 -1.15 8.81 -7.20
N LEU A 79 -1.99 8.28 -6.32
CA LEU A 79 -1.81 6.99 -5.67
C LEU A 79 -2.41 5.90 -6.56
N ILE A 80 -1.62 4.86 -6.84
CA ILE A 80 -1.87 3.86 -7.88
C ILE A 80 -1.94 2.49 -7.20
N PRO A 81 -3.14 2.00 -6.88
CA PRO A 81 -3.29 0.80 -6.08
C PRO A 81 -3.23 -0.46 -6.94
N PHE A 82 -2.50 -1.46 -6.44
CA PHE A 82 -2.45 -2.79 -7.02
C PHE A 82 -2.96 -3.81 -6.00
N LEU A 83 -3.91 -4.65 -6.41
CA LEU A 83 -4.22 -5.87 -5.69
C LEU A 83 -3.16 -6.91 -6.04
N VAL A 84 -2.49 -7.46 -5.04
CA VAL A 84 -1.37 -8.36 -5.24
C VAL A 84 -1.48 -9.59 -4.36
N GLN A 85 -0.92 -10.70 -4.84
CA GLN A 85 -0.80 -11.94 -4.09
C GLN A 85 0.59 -12.03 -3.47
N TYR A 86 0.66 -12.37 -2.17
CA TYR A 86 1.90 -12.76 -1.53
C TYR A 86 2.41 -14.08 -2.14
N ILE A 87 3.69 -14.13 -2.53
CA ILE A 87 4.33 -15.31 -3.14
C ILE A 87 5.34 -15.96 -2.19
N SER A 88 6.30 -15.20 -1.68
CA SER A 88 7.38 -15.74 -0.84
C SER A 88 8.12 -14.64 -0.08
N GLY A 89 9.00 -15.04 0.84
CA GLY A 89 9.83 -14.14 1.64
C GLY A 89 9.51 -14.21 3.12
N GLU A 90 10.14 -13.34 3.90
CA GLU A 90 9.88 -13.17 5.33
C GLU A 90 9.60 -11.69 5.55
N ILE A 91 8.47 -11.37 6.17
CA ILE A 91 8.08 -9.99 6.42
C ILE A 91 9.10 -9.35 7.35
N LYS A 92 9.83 -8.34 6.84
CA LYS A 92 10.76 -7.52 7.62
C LYS A 92 10.54 -6.07 7.22
N LEU A 93 10.27 -5.23 8.22
CA LEU A 93 10.03 -3.81 8.01
C LEU A 93 11.36 -3.05 7.95
N ALA A 94 11.54 -2.26 6.90
CA ALA A 94 12.67 -1.35 6.79
C ALA A 94 12.39 -0.04 7.55
N GLU A 95 11.42 0.76 7.09
CA GLU A 95 11.13 2.08 7.64
C GLU A 95 9.81 2.16 8.42
N HIS A 96 8.88 1.23 8.17
CA HIS A 96 7.61 1.15 8.90
C HIS A 96 7.81 0.77 10.36
N LYS A 97 6.90 1.25 11.20
CA LYS A 97 6.94 0.97 12.64
C LYS A 97 6.39 -0.40 13.00
N ASP A 98 5.30 -0.78 12.34
CA ASP A 98 4.57 -2.02 12.63
C ASP A 98 3.86 -2.51 11.36
N TYR A 99 3.41 -3.75 11.37
CA TYR A 99 2.55 -4.32 10.34
C TYR A 99 1.48 -5.21 10.95
N ARG A 100 0.36 -5.36 10.25
CA ARG A 100 -0.68 -6.31 10.63
C ARG A 100 -1.17 -7.09 9.43
N LEU A 101 -1.52 -8.34 9.69
CA LEU A 101 -2.30 -9.17 8.78
C LEU A 101 -3.73 -9.20 9.31
N LEU A 102 -4.62 -8.51 8.61
CA LEU A 102 -5.99 -8.26 9.07
C LEU A 102 -7.00 -8.92 8.14
N GLU A 103 -8.11 -9.37 8.71
CA GLU A 103 -9.28 -9.69 7.89
C GLU A 103 -9.84 -8.42 7.26
N ARG A 104 -10.51 -8.59 6.12
CA ARG A 104 -11.11 -7.49 5.37
C ARG A 104 -12.08 -6.66 6.21
N SER A 105 -12.84 -7.30 7.09
CA SER A 105 -13.78 -6.67 8.03
C SER A 105 -13.10 -5.76 9.07
N GLN A 106 -11.80 -5.94 9.32
CA GLN A 106 -11.05 -5.18 10.32
C GLN A 106 -10.44 -3.90 9.76
N LEU A 107 -10.37 -3.75 8.43
CA LEU A 107 -9.74 -2.59 7.80
C LEU A 107 -10.45 -1.29 8.16
N SER A 108 -11.78 -1.29 8.28
CA SER A 108 -12.56 -0.09 8.64
C SER A 108 -12.29 0.44 10.05
N ASN A 109 -11.58 -0.32 10.90
CA ASN A 109 -11.31 0.05 12.29
C ASN A 109 -9.93 0.72 12.49
N LEU A 110 -9.13 0.86 11.43
CA LEU A 110 -7.81 1.50 11.53
C LEU A 110 -7.89 3.00 11.31
N ASP A 111 -6.95 3.73 11.94
CA ASP A 111 -6.68 5.14 11.64
C ASP A 111 -5.80 5.24 10.38
N TRP A 112 -6.43 5.33 9.21
CA TRP A 112 -5.77 5.33 7.91
C TRP A 112 -5.21 6.70 7.52
N ALA A 113 -4.10 6.67 6.77
CA ALA A 113 -3.68 7.82 6.00
C ALA A 113 -4.80 8.27 5.05
N GLU A 114 -4.97 9.58 4.90
CA GLU A 114 -6.13 10.15 4.19
C GLU A 114 -6.16 9.80 2.70
N ALA A 115 -5.00 9.57 2.10
CA ALA A 115 -4.89 9.12 0.72
C ALA A 115 -5.28 7.64 0.53
N ASP A 116 -5.25 6.83 1.58
CA ASP A 116 -5.54 5.39 1.52
C ASP A 116 -7.03 5.11 1.74
N LEU A 117 -7.76 6.00 2.44
CA LEU A 117 -9.18 5.82 2.74
C LEU A 117 -10.04 5.48 1.49
N PRO A 118 -9.94 6.21 0.35
CA PRO A 118 -10.74 5.88 -0.83
C PRO A 118 -10.40 4.50 -1.41
N ILE A 119 -9.15 4.06 -1.27
CA ILE A 119 -8.68 2.76 -1.74
C ILE A 119 -9.24 1.66 -0.85
N VAL A 120 -9.28 1.87 0.48
CA VAL A 120 -9.95 0.95 1.42
C VAL A 120 -11.42 0.80 1.06
N GLU A 121 -12.12 1.90 0.79
CA GLU A 121 -13.54 1.87 0.42
C GLU A 121 -13.80 1.15 -0.92
N GLU A 122 -12.96 1.38 -1.93
CA GLU A 122 -13.03 0.66 -3.21
C GLU A 122 -12.75 -0.83 -2.98
N PHE A 123 -11.67 -1.16 -2.27
CA PHE A 123 -11.29 -2.52 -1.96
C PHE A 123 -12.40 -3.26 -1.22
N LEU A 124 -13.08 -2.63 -0.25
CA LEU A 124 -14.21 -3.21 0.51
C LEU A 124 -15.46 -3.49 -0.33
N LYS A 125 -15.55 -3.00 -1.56
CA LYS A 125 -16.65 -3.26 -2.50
C LYS A 125 -16.35 -4.36 -3.53
N LEU A 126 -15.08 -4.78 -3.66
CA LEU A 126 -14.68 -5.82 -4.62
C LEU A 126 -15.25 -7.20 -4.25
N GLU A 127 -15.76 -7.95 -5.22
CA GLU A 127 -16.08 -9.36 -5.05
C GLU A 127 -14.80 -10.19 -5.31
N ILE A 128 -14.16 -10.67 -4.25
CA ILE A 128 -12.91 -11.45 -4.26
C ILE A 128 -13.01 -12.65 -3.33
#